data_AF-A0A3R7WR38-F1
#
_entry.id   AF-A0A3R7WR38-F1
#
_cell.length_a   1.000
_cell.length_b   1.000
_cell.length_c   1.000
_cell.angle_alpha   90.00
_cell.angle_beta   90.00
_cell.angle_gamma   90.00
#
_symmetry.space_group_name_H-M   'P 1'
#
loop_
_entity.id
_entity.type
_entity.pdbx_description
1 polymer ?
#
loop_
_entity_poly.entity_id
_entity_poly.type
_entity_poly.pdbx_seq_one_letter_code
_entity_poly.pdbx_strand_id
1 'polypeptide(L)'
;MDTLSFNVTKTINYKVEPAFGNLDTLFFGEYEGFKFHYSLIGFDTLSEDSDHSYNLYKDSLIVDSAEISLKSFSDTLISNQKFNLRYFPNFSDSVFNESEASFKNFTNYSSSSILSSSSMMVDSSDTTVMLKFVVDTEDIEKITGTNIDNFNMSFIVETSDKIEGSLKFHSSETISGYYPRMKVFYKNSKNDTINFQKSFRSYDDITIIEQPAVKQSDTANISLGYAKGLKSLVYVELDDFRLPDRGILKKAELILNNVDLDSSSTFTIDSYPIESTGDYDVFNEYNDDPYGVNFTFMTTSNTVNGEVKLNHRSALREISKGSRVNYGFKVESSPVNNLFKSTSFHSLNSKDLFPVMRVIYAIP
;
A
#
# COMPACT_ATOMS: atom_id res chain seq x y z
N MET A 1 2.28 27.30 -34.35
CA MET A 1 2.30 26.21 -33.35
C MET A 1 3.27 26.69 -32.33
N ASP A 2 2.73 27.01 -31.17
CA ASP A 2 3.40 27.92 -30.26
C ASP A 2 3.74 27.15 -28.99
N THR A 3 4.92 27.42 -28.46
CA THR A 3 5.43 26.79 -27.23
C THR A 3 5.57 27.85 -26.18
N LEU A 4 4.96 27.61 -25.01
CA LEU A 4 5.10 28.42 -23.81
C LEU A 4 5.81 27.59 -22.75
N SER A 5 6.63 28.25 -21.96
CA SER A 5 7.27 27.66 -20.79
C SER A 5 6.82 28.44 -19.57
N PHE A 6 6.24 27.75 -18.61
CA PHE A 6 5.85 28.29 -17.32
C PHE A 6 6.82 27.79 -16.25
N ASN A 7 7.23 28.70 -15.38
CA ASN A 7 8.12 28.34 -14.28
C ASN A 7 7.33 27.66 -13.17
N VAL A 8 7.96 26.65 -12.56
CA VAL A 8 7.57 26.24 -11.21
C VAL A 8 8.10 27.30 -10.26
N THR A 9 7.26 27.81 -9.38
CA THR A 9 7.63 28.88 -8.44
C THR A 9 7.58 28.45 -6.98
N LYS A 10 6.92 27.32 -6.68
CA LYS A 10 6.94 26.71 -5.35
C LYS A 10 7.06 25.20 -5.45
N THR A 11 7.84 24.62 -4.55
CA THR A 11 7.93 23.17 -4.36
C THR A 11 8.07 22.87 -2.89
N ILE A 12 7.39 21.85 -2.38
CA ILE A 12 7.60 21.38 -1.02
C ILE A 12 7.49 19.85 -1.00
N ASN A 13 8.29 19.21 -0.15
CA ASN A 13 8.08 17.80 0.18
C ASN A 13 7.24 17.70 1.45
N TYR A 14 6.50 16.61 1.55
CA TYR A 14 5.82 16.23 2.76
C TYR A 14 5.81 14.71 2.85
N LYS A 15 5.41 14.22 4.01
CA LYS A 15 5.37 12.80 4.30
C LYS A 15 3.97 12.41 4.75
N VAL A 16 3.49 11.28 4.24
CA VAL A 16 2.25 10.66 4.69
C VAL A 16 2.60 9.26 5.21
N GLU A 17 1.91 8.78 6.24
CA GLU A 17 2.03 7.37 6.61
C GLU A 17 1.64 6.49 5.41
N PRO A 18 2.44 5.45 5.09
CA PRO A 18 2.22 4.68 3.89
C PRO A 18 1.19 3.60 4.19
N ALA A 19 0.15 3.51 3.37
CA ALA A 19 -0.71 2.33 3.38
C ALA A 19 -0.01 1.21 2.60
N PHE A 20 0.30 0.11 3.29
CA PHE A 20 0.98 -1.08 2.74
C PHE A 20 0.00 -2.22 2.42
N GLY A 21 -1.27 -1.90 2.21
CA GLY A 21 -2.27 -2.82 1.68
C GLY A 21 -2.28 -2.83 0.15
N ASN A 22 -3.09 -3.71 -0.47
CA ASN A 22 -3.14 -3.93 -1.92
C ASN A 22 -1.77 -4.26 -2.57
N LEU A 23 -0.78 -4.69 -1.79
CA LEU A 23 0.50 -5.17 -2.27
C LEU A 23 0.42 -6.68 -2.44
N ASP A 24 1.23 -7.27 -3.33
CA ASP A 24 1.30 -8.72 -3.54
C ASP A 24 2.11 -9.48 -2.47
N THR A 25 2.65 -8.73 -1.49
CA THR A 25 3.65 -9.22 -0.54
C THR A 25 3.39 -8.71 0.87
N LEU A 26 3.39 -9.64 1.84
CA LEU A 26 3.49 -9.37 3.27
C LEU A 26 4.95 -9.42 3.72
N PHE A 27 5.38 -8.45 4.53
CA PHE A 27 6.77 -8.34 4.97
C PHE A 27 6.91 -8.52 6.49
N PHE A 28 8.02 -9.12 6.91
CA PHE A 28 8.40 -9.26 8.31
C PHE A 28 9.89 -8.96 8.49
N GLY A 29 10.28 -8.37 9.63
CA GLY A 29 11.67 -8.09 9.96
C GLY A 29 12.09 -6.66 9.64
N GLU A 30 13.29 -6.48 9.10
CA GLU A 30 13.85 -5.17 8.78
C GLU A 30 14.53 -5.16 7.40
N TYR A 31 14.35 -4.09 6.64
CA TYR A 31 15.02 -3.89 5.35
C TYR A 31 15.37 -2.42 5.17
N GLU A 32 16.64 -2.10 4.91
CA GLU A 32 17.11 -0.72 4.62
C GLU A 32 16.64 0.36 5.63
N GLY A 33 16.45 -0.03 6.90
CA GLY A 33 15.98 0.87 7.97
C GLY A 33 14.46 0.96 8.11
N PHE A 34 13.70 0.32 7.23
CA PHE A 34 12.28 0.04 7.44
C PHE A 34 12.12 -1.14 8.39
N LYS A 35 11.15 -1.06 9.31
CA LYS A 35 10.80 -2.17 10.21
C LYS A 35 9.38 -2.63 9.91
N PHE A 36 9.19 -3.93 9.74
CA PHE A 36 7.89 -4.56 9.52
C PHE A 36 7.48 -5.23 10.82
N HIS A 37 6.57 -4.59 11.56
CA HIS A 37 6.22 -5.01 12.91
C HIS A 37 5.34 -6.25 12.90
N TYR A 38 4.28 -6.22 12.09
CA TYR A 38 3.32 -7.30 11.97
C TYR A 38 2.50 -7.14 10.70
N SER A 39 1.88 -8.24 10.26
CA SER A 39 0.89 -8.24 9.21
C SER A 39 -0.49 -8.51 9.79
N LEU A 40 -1.48 -7.73 9.35
CA LEU A 40 -2.89 -7.94 9.65
C LEU A 40 -3.52 -8.67 8.48
N ILE A 41 -4.40 -9.64 8.76
CA ILE A 41 -5.03 -10.47 7.73
C ILE A 41 -6.49 -10.68 8.11
N GLY A 42 -7.40 -10.34 7.21
CA GLY A 42 -8.83 -10.58 7.29
C GLY A 42 -9.24 -11.72 6.36
N PHE A 43 -10.06 -12.65 6.85
CA PHE A 43 -10.61 -13.74 6.02
C PHE A 43 -12.08 -13.54 5.70
N ASP A 44 -12.47 -13.98 4.50
CA ASP A 44 -13.86 -13.93 4.06
C ASP A 44 -14.70 -14.89 4.90
N THR A 45 -15.94 -14.49 5.17
CA THR A 45 -16.91 -15.35 5.84
C THR A 45 -17.51 -16.39 4.88
N LEU A 46 -17.37 -16.21 3.57
CA LEU A 46 -17.80 -17.17 2.54
C LEU A 46 -16.71 -18.21 2.30
N SER A 47 -17.11 -19.48 2.25
CA SER A 47 -16.16 -20.55 1.95
C SER A 47 -15.81 -20.56 0.45
N GLU A 48 -14.55 -20.84 0.14
CA GLU A 48 -14.12 -21.06 -1.25
C GLU A 48 -14.75 -22.31 -1.88
N ASP A 49 -15.06 -23.29 -1.04
CA ASP A 49 -15.54 -24.60 -1.46
C ASP A 49 -17.09 -24.64 -1.57
N SER A 50 -17.78 -23.51 -1.39
CA SER A 50 -19.25 -23.38 -1.48
C SER A 50 -19.73 -21.95 -1.29
N ASP A 51 -20.84 -21.56 -1.91
CA ASP A 51 -21.52 -20.26 -1.68
C ASP A 51 -22.18 -20.10 -0.29
N HIS A 52 -21.81 -20.93 0.69
CA HIS A 52 -22.32 -20.84 2.05
C HIS A 52 -21.31 -20.15 2.96
N SER A 53 -21.82 -19.28 3.83
CA SER A 53 -21.02 -18.63 4.86
C SER A 53 -20.68 -19.58 5.99
N TYR A 54 -19.63 -19.23 6.73
CA TYR A 54 -19.24 -19.85 8.00
C TYR A 54 -20.45 -20.11 8.93
N ASN A 55 -21.41 -19.17 8.96
CA ASN A 55 -22.62 -19.26 9.78
C ASN A 55 -23.52 -20.45 9.46
N LEU A 56 -23.57 -20.92 8.22
CA LEU A 56 -24.42 -22.06 7.86
C LEU A 56 -23.88 -23.39 8.41
N TYR A 57 -22.57 -23.46 8.67
CA TYR A 57 -21.91 -24.68 9.09
C TYR A 57 -22.00 -24.91 10.61
N LYS A 58 -22.07 -23.85 11.42
CA LYS A 58 -22.04 -23.99 12.90
C LYS A 58 -23.33 -24.55 13.52
N ASP A 59 -24.48 -24.41 12.85
CA ASP A 59 -25.76 -24.88 13.40
C ASP A 59 -25.94 -26.41 13.27
N SER A 60 -25.19 -27.05 12.37
CA SER A 60 -25.24 -28.51 12.13
C SER A 60 -23.93 -29.24 12.45
N LEU A 61 -22.81 -28.50 12.56
CA LEU A 61 -21.48 -29.03 12.78
C LEU A 61 -20.78 -28.26 13.91
N ILE A 62 -20.02 -28.97 14.72
CA ILE A 62 -19.20 -28.37 15.78
C ILE A 62 -17.84 -28.03 15.18
N VAL A 63 -17.37 -26.81 15.39
CA VAL A 63 -16.02 -26.39 14.96
C VAL A 63 -15.01 -27.09 15.85
N ASP A 64 -14.09 -27.84 15.25
CA ASP A 64 -13.10 -28.62 15.98
C ASP A 64 -11.77 -27.88 16.08
N SER A 65 -11.31 -27.30 14.99
CA SER A 65 -10.03 -26.57 14.94
C SER A 65 -9.96 -25.73 13.68
N ALA A 66 -8.97 -24.85 13.61
CA ALA A 66 -8.62 -24.15 12.39
C ALA A 66 -7.12 -24.18 12.11
N GLU A 67 -6.76 -24.02 10.85
CA GLU A 67 -5.39 -23.87 10.38
C GLU A 67 -5.30 -22.59 9.55
N ILE A 68 -4.40 -21.68 9.92
CA ILE A 68 -4.06 -20.51 9.10
C ILE A 68 -2.69 -20.74 8.49
N SER A 69 -2.58 -20.58 7.18
CA SER A 69 -1.35 -20.77 6.43
C SER A 69 -0.95 -19.55 5.61
N LEU A 70 0.33 -19.19 5.64
CA LEU A 70 0.95 -18.17 4.78
C LEU A 70 2.06 -18.84 3.99
N LYS A 71 2.06 -18.69 2.66
CA LYS A 71 3.11 -19.25 1.79
C LYS A 71 4.14 -18.19 1.43
N SER A 72 5.41 -18.58 1.42
CA SER A 72 6.50 -17.73 0.99
C SER A 72 6.72 -17.82 -0.52
N PHE A 73 7.60 -16.97 -1.03
CA PHE A 73 8.12 -17.08 -2.39
C PHE A 73 9.08 -18.27 -2.52
N SER A 74 9.20 -18.82 -3.73
CA SER A 74 9.91 -20.08 -4.01
C SER A 74 11.41 -20.08 -3.68
N ASP A 75 12.02 -18.90 -3.58
CA ASP A 75 13.44 -18.69 -3.27
C ASP A 75 13.70 -18.43 -1.77
N THR A 76 12.68 -18.52 -0.93
CA THR A 76 12.80 -18.28 0.51
C THR A 76 13.53 -19.43 1.20
N LEU A 77 14.58 -19.11 1.95
CA LEU A 77 15.27 -20.07 2.81
C LEU A 77 14.53 -20.21 4.15
N ILE A 78 14.47 -21.44 4.67
CA ILE A 78 13.91 -21.70 5.99
C ILE A 78 14.76 -20.98 7.04
N SER A 79 14.09 -20.12 7.82
CA SER A 79 14.66 -19.48 9.00
C SER A 79 14.19 -20.21 10.27
N ASN A 80 14.99 -20.13 11.35
CA ASN A 80 14.59 -20.56 12.68
C ASN A 80 13.66 -19.55 13.38
N GLN A 81 13.23 -18.49 12.68
CA GLN A 81 12.31 -17.49 13.21
C GLN A 81 10.97 -18.10 13.63
N LYS A 82 10.52 -17.71 14.81
CA LYS A 82 9.20 -18.03 15.34
C LYS A 82 8.23 -16.88 15.08
N PHE A 83 7.02 -17.24 14.69
CA PHE A 83 5.90 -16.33 14.44
C PHE A 83 4.76 -16.64 15.40
N ASN A 84 4.00 -15.63 15.76
CA ASN A 84 2.83 -15.73 16.62
C ASN A 84 1.60 -15.22 15.88
N LEU A 85 0.49 -15.91 16.13
CA LEU A 85 -0.84 -15.53 15.67
C LEU A 85 -1.65 -15.04 16.86
N ARG A 86 -2.38 -13.94 16.70
CA ARG A 86 -3.42 -13.48 17.65
C ARG A 86 -4.66 -13.05 16.87
N TYR A 87 -5.75 -12.84 17.59
CA TYR A 87 -7.02 -12.33 17.05
C TYR A 87 -7.51 -11.13 17.86
N PHE A 88 -8.66 -10.57 17.48
CA PHE A 88 -9.22 -9.37 18.11
C PHE A 88 -10.58 -9.68 18.76
N PRO A 89 -10.62 -10.03 20.06
CA PRO A 89 -11.84 -10.55 20.71
C PRO A 89 -12.98 -9.53 20.89
N ASN A 90 -12.67 -8.23 20.86
CA ASN A 90 -13.61 -7.17 21.25
C ASN A 90 -14.25 -6.45 20.05
N PHE A 91 -14.16 -7.01 18.85
CA PHE A 91 -14.66 -6.38 17.63
C PHE A 91 -15.59 -7.32 16.88
N SER A 92 -16.66 -6.76 16.33
CA SER A 92 -17.66 -7.44 15.51
C SER A 92 -17.32 -7.46 14.03
N ASP A 93 -16.53 -6.48 13.58
CA ASP A 93 -16.17 -6.21 12.18
C ASP A 93 -14.65 -6.19 12.01
N SER A 94 -14.19 -5.98 10.77
CA SER A 94 -12.79 -5.76 10.47
C SER A 94 -12.19 -4.67 11.36
N VAL A 95 -10.99 -4.92 11.89
CA VAL A 95 -10.24 -3.99 12.75
C VAL A 95 -9.27 -3.10 11.99
N PHE A 96 -9.15 -3.31 10.68
CA PHE A 96 -8.26 -2.55 9.83
C PHE A 96 -8.88 -2.34 8.44
N ASN A 97 -8.35 -1.34 7.74
CA ASN A 97 -8.63 -1.04 6.35
C ASN A 97 -7.28 -0.95 5.63
N GLU A 98 -7.11 -1.71 4.55
CA GLU A 98 -5.87 -1.75 3.78
C GLU A 98 -5.38 -0.39 3.25
N SER A 99 -6.31 0.55 3.04
CA SER A 99 -6.02 1.88 2.50
C SER A 99 -5.74 2.94 3.56
N GLU A 100 -6.04 2.65 4.83
CA GLU A 100 -5.97 3.63 5.92
C GLU A 100 -5.07 3.18 7.07
N ALA A 101 -4.96 1.88 7.35
CA ALA A 101 -4.19 1.38 8.49
C ALA A 101 -2.68 1.61 8.30
N SER A 102 -2.03 2.09 9.37
CA SER A 102 -0.62 2.46 9.40
C SER A 102 -0.05 2.29 10.82
N PHE A 103 1.27 2.43 10.95
CA PHE A 103 1.94 2.31 12.25
C PHE A 103 1.50 3.38 13.26
N LYS A 104 1.09 4.58 12.80
CA LYS A 104 0.65 5.65 13.71
C LYS A 104 -0.81 5.51 14.17
N ASN A 105 -1.69 4.92 13.35
CA ASN A 105 -3.13 4.87 13.66
C ASN A 105 -3.62 3.48 14.08
N PHE A 106 -2.86 2.41 13.81
CA PHE A 106 -3.20 1.07 14.27
C PHE A 106 -2.51 0.73 15.58
N THR A 107 -3.29 0.31 16.58
CA THR A 107 -2.80 -0.04 17.91
C THR A 107 -3.11 -1.49 18.22
N ASN A 108 -2.07 -2.30 18.45
CA ASN A 108 -2.21 -3.74 18.70
C ASN A 108 -2.66 -4.11 20.14
N TYR A 109 -2.84 -3.15 21.05
CA TYR A 109 -3.23 -3.41 22.45
C TYR A 109 -4.59 -4.11 22.61
N SER A 110 -5.43 -4.09 21.57
CA SER A 110 -6.72 -4.77 21.57
C SER A 110 -6.66 -6.22 21.08
N SER A 111 -5.48 -6.74 20.75
CA SER A 111 -5.28 -8.14 20.35
C SER A 111 -5.27 -9.09 21.56
N SER A 112 -5.60 -10.36 21.32
CA SER A 112 -5.59 -11.42 22.32
C SER A 112 -4.19 -11.78 22.81
N SER A 113 -4.10 -12.70 23.77
CA SER A 113 -2.87 -13.49 23.96
C SER A 113 -2.51 -14.27 22.69
N ILE A 114 -1.28 -14.79 22.62
CA ILE A 114 -0.84 -15.67 21.53
C ILE A 114 -1.79 -16.87 21.45
N LEU A 115 -2.40 -17.03 20.28
CA LEU A 115 -3.34 -18.07 19.93
C LEU A 115 -2.61 -19.32 19.44
N SER A 116 -1.63 -19.12 18.58
CA SER A 116 -0.79 -20.17 18.00
C SER A 116 0.58 -19.58 17.70
N SER A 117 1.59 -20.43 17.68
CA SER A 117 2.88 -20.10 17.11
C SER A 117 3.22 -21.01 15.94
N SER A 118 4.05 -20.54 15.03
CA SER A 118 4.57 -21.32 13.92
C SER A 118 6.03 -21.00 13.65
N SER A 119 6.72 -21.93 13.00
CA SER A 119 8.04 -21.75 12.42
C SER A 119 7.96 -22.10 10.94
N MET A 120 8.88 -21.56 10.13
CA MET A 120 8.95 -21.87 8.72
C MET A 120 9.14 -23.39 8.50
N MET A 121 8.32 -23.96 7.64
CA MET A 121 8.36 -25.37 7.26
C MET A 121 8.14 -25.52 5.75
N VAL A 122 8.57 -26.64 5.18
CA VAL A 122 8.30 -26.96 3.77
C VAL A 122 6.91 -27.57 3.65
N ASP A 123 6.07 -27.01 2.80
CA ASP A 123 4.81 -27.61 2.38
C ASP A 123 5.11 -28.91 1.62
N SER A 124 4.60 -30.02 2.13
CA SER A 124 4.83 -31.34 1.55
C SER A 124 4.17 -31.53 0.18
N SER A 125 3.23 -30.65 -0.19
CA SER A 125 2.48 -30.75 -1.44
C SER A 125 3.17 -30.09 -2.63
N ASP A 126 3.88 -28.98 -2.42
CA ASP A 126 4.48 -28.18 -3.50
C ASP A 126 5.90 -27.68 -3.20
N THR A 127 6.51 -28.11 -2.09
CA THR A 127 7.86 -27.74 -1.64
C THR A 127 8.08 -26.26 -1.31
N THR A 128 7.02 -25.45 -1.28
CA THR A 128 7.11 -24.04 -0.87
C THR A 128 7.36 -23.92 0.63
N VAL A 129 8.11 -22.91 1.05
CA VAL A 129 8.21 -22.61 2.49
C VAL A 129 6.92 -21.94 2.93
N MET A 130 6.41 -22.31 4.10
CA MET A 130 5.16 -21.81 4.63
C MET A 130 5.23 -21.62 6.15
N LEU A 131 4.33 -20.79 6.65
CA LEU A 131 3.91 -20.79 8.05
C LEU A 131 2.58 -21.51 8.15
N LYS A 132 2.40 -22.24 9.25
CA LYS A 132 1.18 -22.98 9.57
C LYS A 132 0.85 -22.83 11.04
N PHE A 133 -0.21 -22.08 11.32
CA PHE A 133 -0.73 -21.85 12.66
C PHE A 133 -1.92 -22.78 12.90
N VAL A 134 -1.90 -23.53 13.99
CA VAL A 134 -2.99 -24.43 14.37
C VAL A 134 -3.72 -23.82 15.56
N VAL A 135 -5.02 -23.64 15.40
CA VAL A 135 -5.92 -23.09 16.41
C VAL A 135 -6.81 -24.23 16.91
N ASP A 136 -6.61 -24.62 18.16
CA ASP A 136 -7.31 -25.75 18.76
C ASP A 136 -8.76 -25.40 19.12
N THR A 137 -9.54 -26.42 19.49
CA THR A 137 -10.98 -26.32 19.77
C THR A 137 -11.31 -25.24 20.81
N GLU A 138 -10.56 -25.18 21.91
CA GLU A 138 -10.82 -24.21 22.99
C GLU A 138 -10.67 -22.77 22.51
N ASP A 139 -9.74 -22.54 21.59
CA ASP A 139 -9.36 -21.21 21.13
C ASP A 139 -10.20 -20.75 19.94
N ILE A 140 -10.58 -21.67 19.06
CA ILE A 140 -11.47 -21.36 17.94
C ILE A 140 -12.89 -21.05 18.43
N GLU A 141 -13.36 -21.66 19.52
CA GLU A 141 -14.61 -21.28 20.18
C GLU A 141 -14.59 -19.81 20.67
N LYS A 142 -13.42 -19.31 21.11
CA LYS A 142 -13.26 -17.91 21.55
C LYS A 142 -13.32 -16.93 20.37
N ILE A 143 -12.87 -17.34 19.19
CA ILE A 143 -12.91 -16.52 17.97
C ILE A 143 -14.31 -16.51 17.36
N THR A 144 -14.97 -17.66 17.38
CA THR A 144 -16.24 -17.90 16.69
C THR A 144 -17.46 -17.46 17.52
N GLY A 145 -17.27 -17.29 18.82
CA GLY A 145 -18.25 -16.73 19.74
C GLY A 145 -19.49 -17.62 19.91
N THR A 146 -20.38 -17.18 20.81
CA THR A 146 -21.68 -17.84 21.06
C THR A 146 -22.87 -17.14 20.39
N ASN A 147 -22.67 -15.95 19.78
CA ASN A 147 -23.72 -15.14 19.16
C ASN A 147 -23.28 -14.64 17.77
N ILE A 148 -24.13 -14.79 16.75
CA ILE A 148 -23.71 -14.87 15.33
C ILE A 148 -23.41 -13.53 14.64
N ASP A 149 -23.81 -12.41 15.21
CA ASP A 149 -23.84 -11.14 14.49
C ASP A 149 -22.51 -10.37 14.51
N ASN A 150 -21.50 -10.86 15.26
CA ASN A 150 -20.26 -10.14 15.56
C ASN A 150 -19.01 -11.03 15.35
N PHE A 151 -18.82 -11.59 14.16
CA PHE A 151 -17.69 -12.47 13.86
C PHE A 151 -16.56 -11.71 13.15
N ASN A 152 -15.51 -11.36 13.89
CA ASN A 152 -14.32 -10.73 13.31
C ASN A 152 -13.26 -11.78 12.92
N MET A 153 -13.07 -11.95 11.61
CA MET A 153 -12.04 -12.83 11.03
C MET A 153 -10.69 -12.12 10.79
N SER A 154 -10.41 -11.07 11.57
CA SER A 154 -9.11 -10.39 11.54
C SER A 154 -8.11 -11.05 12.48
N PHE A 155 -6.90 -11.24 11.98
CA PHE A 155 -5.78 -11.81 12.70
C PHE A 155 -4.56 -10.90 12.57
N ILE A 156 -3.66 -11.03 13.54
CA ILE A 156 -2.33 -10.42 13.50
C ILE A 156 -1.30 -11.55 13.51
N VAL A 157 -0.38 -11.48 12.56
CA VAL A 157 0.82 -12.30 12.51
C VAL A 157 2.00 -11.41 12.87
N GLU A 158 2.77 -11.80 13.87
CA GLU A 158 3.93 -11.05 14.34
C GLU A 158 5.12 -12.00 14.56
N THR A 159 6.33 -11.45 14.55
CA THR A 159 7.53 -12.23 14.86
C THR A 159 7.72 -12.28 16.38
N SER A 160 8.13 -13.42 16.93
CA SER A 160 8.41 -13.54 18.37
C SER A 160 9.63 -12.74 18.80
N ASP A 161 10.58 -12.58 17.88
CA ASP A 161 11.86 -11.92 18.10
C ASP A 161 12.18 -11.03 16.89
N LYS A 162 13.21 -10.20 17.04
CA LYS A 162 13.74 -9.39 15.94
C LYS A 162 14.40 -10.28 14.88
N ILE A 163 14.04 -10.09 13.61
CA ILE A 163 14.68 -10.76 12.47
C ILE A 163 15.84 -9.90 11.96
N GLU A 164 16.97 -10.53 11.64
CA GLU A 164 18.00 -9.93 10.78
C GLU A 164 17.59 -10.06 9.30
N GLY A 165 17.29 -8.94 8.65
CA GLY A 165 16.80 -8.91 7.27
C GLY A 165 15.28 -9.01 7.17
N SER A 166 14.78 -9.25 5.94
CA SER A 166 13.35 -9.29 5.66
C SER A 166 12.89 -10.64 5.13
N LEU A 167 11.76 -11.11 5.64
CA LEU A 167 11.05 -12.29 5.14
C LEU A 167 9.80 -11.83 4.38
N LYS A 168 9.46 -12.54 3.31
CA LYS A 168 8.37 -12.18 2.39
C LYS A 168 7.40 -13.34 2.25
N PHE A 169 6.12 -13.04 2.34
CA PHE A 169 5.03 -13.98 2.14
C PHE A 169 4.06 -13.42 1.12
N HIS A 170 3.35 -14.30 0.43
CA HIS A 170 2.27 -13.92 -0.47
C HIS A 170 1.14 -13.25 0.32
N SER A 171 0.56 -12.19 -0.26
CA SER A 171 -0.63 -11.53 0.24
C SER A 171 -1.91 -12.06 -0.41
N SER A 172 -3.05 -11.49 0.00
CA SER A 172 -4.41 -11.67 -0.49
C SER A 172 -4.56 -11.33 -1.97
N GLU A 173 -3.67 -10.48 -2.49
CA GLU A 173 -3.61 -10.09 -3.91
C GLU A 173 -2.91 -11.10 -4.80
N THR A 174 -2.34 -12.14 -4.22
CA THR A 174 -1.70 -13.20 -4.99
C THR A 174 -2.73 -14.05 -5.73
N ILE A 175 -2.75 -14.00 -7.07
CA ILE A 175 -3.76 -14.69 -7.90
C ILE A 175 -3.49 -16.22 -7.99
N SER A 176 -2.32 -16.71 -7.60
CA SER A 176 -1.87 -18.10 -7.82
C SER A 176 -2.31 -19.12 -6.76
N GLY A 177 -3.29 -18.81 -5.91
CA GLY A 177 -3.71 -19.71 -4.83
C GLY A 177 -2.72 -19.78 -3.65
N TYR A 178 -1.70 -18.92 -3.63
CA TYR A 178 -0.72 -18.83 -2.54
C TYR A 178 -1.05 -17.75 -1.50
N TYR A 179 -2.18 -17.07 -1.64
CA TYR A 179 -2.68 -16.12 -0.64
C TYR A 179 -2.84 -16.78 0.74
N PRO A 180 -2.83 -15.99 1.83
CA PRO A 180 -3.15 -16.48 3.16
C PRO A 180 -4.49 -17.22 3.17
N ARG A 181 -4.51 -18.41 3.76
CA ARG A 181 -5.70 -19.27 3.77
C ARG A 181 -6.03 -19.75 5.17
N MET A 182 -7.31 -19.73 5.52
CA MET A 182 -7.82 -20.37 6.72
C MET A 182 -8.62 -21.62 6.36
N LYS A 183 -8.26 -22.76 6.94
CA LYS A 183 -9.05 -23.99 6.89
C LYS A 183 -9.69 -24.22 8.25
N VAL A 184 -10.99 -24.45 8.28
CA VAL A 184 -11.74 -24.80 9.49
C VAL A 184 -12.18 -26.25 9.39
N PHE A 185 -11.86 -27.02 10.43
CA PHE A 185 -12.22 -28.43 10.56
C PHE A 185 -13.45 -28.56 11.44
N TYR A 186 -14.36 -29.45 11.04
CA TYR A 186 -15.63 -29.65 11.71
C TYR A 186 -15.84 -31.10 12.11
N LYS A 187 -16.46 -31.28 13.27
CA LYS A 187 -16.94 -32.56 13.78
C LYS A 187 -18.45 -32.65 13.65
N ASN A 188 -18.91 -33.88 13.40
CA ASN A 188 -20.33 -34.18 13.49
C ASN A 188 -20.70 -34.35 14.97
N SER A 189 -21.72 -33.62 15.42
CA SER A 189 -22.21 -33.64 16.80
C SER A 189 -22.62 -35.03 17.32
N LYS A 190 -22.80 -36.02 16.43
CA LYS A 190 -23.23 -37.37 16.79
C LYS A 190 -22.11 -38.38 17.04
N ASN A 191 -20.94 -38.26 16.39
CA ASN A 191 -19.93 -39.34 16.36
C ASN A 191 -18.45 -38.88 16.58
N ASP A 192 -18.20 -37.62 16.95
CA ASP A 192 -16.87 -37.07 17.31
C ASP A 192 -15.73 -37.29 16.28
N THR A 193 -16.07 -37.69 15.06
CA THR A 193 -15.14 -37.87 13.94
C THR A 193 -15.05 -36.57 13.13
N ILE A 194 -13.84 -36.16 12.71
CA ILE A 194 -13.65 -35.08 11.74
C ILE A 194 -14.29 -35.55 10.44
N ASN A 195 -15.41 -34.93 10.06
CA ASN A 195 -16.17 -35.36 8.89
C ASN A 195 -16.11 -34.36 7.74
N PHE A 196 -15.58 -33.16 7.98
CA PHE A 196 -15.65 -32.08 7.00
C PHE A 196 -14.64 -30.97 7.30
N GLN A 197 -14.11 -30.33 6.26
CA GLN A 197 -13.30 -29.13 6.36
C GLN A 197 -13.79 -28.10 5.34
N LYS A 198 -13.69 -26.81 5.68
CA LYS A 198 -13.94 -25.71 4.75
C LYS A 198 -12.78 -24.75 4.73
N SER A 199 -12.59 -24.13 3.58
CA SER A 199 -11.53 -23.16 3.39
C SER A 199 -12.09 -21.78 3.12
N PHE A 200 -11.37 -20.77 3.59
CA PHE A 200 -11.70 -19.36 3.52
C PHE A 200 -10.46 -18.61 3.02
N ARG A 201 -10.69 -17.78 2.00
CA ARG A 201 -9.67 -16.92 1.40
C ARG A 201 -9.48 -15.67 2.25
N SER A 202 -8.26 -15.16 2.33
CA SER A 202 -8.03 -13.81 2.84
C SER A 202 -8.55 -12.76 1.85
N TYR A 203 -9.32 -11.80 2.35
CA TYR A 203 -9.91 -10.74 1.53
C TYR A 203 -9.13 -9.43 1.64
N ASP A 204 -8.63 -9.12 2.84
CA ASP A 204 -7.81 -7.95 3.13
C ASP A 204 -6.54 -8.39 3.90
N ASP A 205 -5.41 -7.79 3.61
CA ASP A 205 -4.22 -7.78 4.45
C ASP A 205 -3.37 -6.51 4.31
N ILE A 206 -2.58 -6.26 5.35
CA ILE A 206 -1.65 -5.13 5.35
C ILE A 206 -0.44 -5.42 6.23
N THR A 207 0.74 -5.04 5.75
CA THR A 207 1.93 -4.97 6.58
C THR A 207 2.00 -3.63 7.32
N ILE A 208 2.06 -3.64 8.64
CA ILE A 208 2.31 -2.43 9.44
C ILE A 208 3.81 -2.16 9.49
N ILE A 209 4.20 -1.04 8.87
CA ILE A 209 5.59 -0.64 8.66
C ILE A 209 5.93 0.63 9.45
N GLU A 210 7.09 0.61 10.10
CA GLU A 210 7.74 1.81 10.64
C GLU A 210 8.84 2.26 9.68
N GLN A 211 8.77 3.51 9.25
CA GLN A 211 9.67 4.08 8.26
C GLN A 211 10.97 4.59 8.91
N PRO A 212 12.09 4.64 8.16
CA PRO A 212 13.29 5.30 8.64
C PRO A 212 13.05 6.80 8.89
N ALA A 213 13.85 7.37 9.78
CA ALA A 213 13.82 8.81 10.05
C ALA A 213 14.10 9.62 8.78
N VAL A 214 13.39 10.75 8.64
CA VAL A 214 13.58 11.70 7.53
C VAL A 214 14.99 12.27 7.58
N LYS A 215 15.70 12.21 6.44
CA LYS A 215 17.05 12.76 6.30
C LYS A 215 17.00 14.10 5.58
N GLN A 216 18.04 14.91 5.71
CA GLN A 216 18.15 16.19 4.98
C GLN A 216 18.01 16.03 3.46
N SER A 217 18.51 14.92 2.90
CA SER A 217 18.36 14.60 1.47
C SER A 217 16.90 14.43 1.05
N ASP A 218 16.01 14.02 1.97
CA ASP A 218 14.59 13.79 1.71
C ASP A 218 13.80 15.12 1.66
N THR A 219 14.43 16.26 1.98
CA THR A 219 13.78 17.59 1.99
C THR A 219 14.51 18.63 1.13
N ALA A 220 15.71 18.33 0.63
CA ALA A 220 16.55 19.30 -0.10
C ALA A 220 16.16 19.48 -1.58
N ASN A 221 15.53 18.46 -2.16
CA ASN A 221 15.12 18.35 -3.56
C ASN A 221 13.66 17.90 -3.62
N ILE A 222 13.06 17.77 -4.79
CA ILE A 222 11.77 17.08 -4.91
C ILE A 222 12.04 15.59 -4.69
N SER A 223 11.60 15.02 -3.57
CA SER A 223 11.98 13.65 -3.17
C SER A 223 10.74 12.78 -3.03
N LEU A 224 10.76 11.62 -3.70
CA LEU A 224 9.62 10.73 -3.81
C LEU A 224 10.01 9.32 -3.38
N GLY A 225 9.16 8.64 -2.63
CA GLY A 225 9.40 7.27 -2.21
C GLY A 225 8.17 6.66 -1.58
N TYR A 226 7.72 5.53 -2.13
CA TYR A 226 6.45 4.90 -1.72
C TYR A 226 6.49 4.46 -0.25
N ALA A 227 7.45 3.60 0.12
CA ALA A 227 7.56 3.08 1.47
C ALA A 227 7.86 4.17 2.50
N LYS A 228 8.66 5.18 2.13
CA LYS A 228 8.94 6.34 2.99
C LYS A 228 7.76 7.31 3.09
N GLY A 229 6.72 7.13 2.29
CA GLY A 229 5.59 8.04 2.23
C GLY A 229 5.94 9.45 1.73
N LEU A 230 7.09 9.60 1.07
CA LEU A 230 7.56 10.90 0.58
C LEU A 230 6.84 11.27 -0.71
N LYS A 231 6.22 12.45 -0.67
CA LYS A 231 5.48 13.06 -1.77
C LYS A 231 5.90 14.52 -1.91
N SER A 232 5.61 15.13 -3.06
CA SER A 232 5.92 16.54 -3.29
C SER A 232 4.75 17.29 -3.89
N LEU A 233 4.60 18.56 -3.52
CA LEU A 233 3.78 19.52 -4.23
C LEU A 233 4.64 20.40 -5.13
N VAL A 234 4.12 20.69 -6.32
CA VAL A 234 4.75 21.52 -7.34
C VAL A 234 3.75 22.55 -7.84
N TYR A 235 4.01 23.83 -7.62
CA TYR A 235 3.17 24.92 -8.11
C TYR A 235 3.77 25.55 -9.36
N VAL A 236 3.01 25.48 -10.45
CA VAL A 236 3.33 26.16 -11.72
C VAL A 236 2.57 27.48 -11.74
N GLU A 237 3.29 28.59 -11.88
CA GLU A 237 2.66 29.89 -12.10
C GLU A 237 2.24 30.00 -13.56
N LEU A 238 0.93 29.97 -13.79
CA LEU A 238 0.34 30.08 -15.13
C LEU A 238 -0.06 31.51 -15.49
N ASP A 239 0.19 32.48 -14.60
CA ASP A 239 -0.30 33.85 -14.71
C ASP A 239 -1.81 33.89 -15.08
N ASP A 240 -2.20 34.81 -15.95
CA ASP A 240 -3.51 34.88 -16.57
C ASP A 240 -3.59 34.05 -17.87
N PHE A 241 -2.81 32.97 -18.00
CA PHE A 241 -2.83 32.16 -19.20
C PHE A 241 -4.26 31.65 -19.48
N ARG A 242 -4.74 32.03 -20.66
CA ARG A 242 -5.97 31.54 -21.26
C ARG A 242 -5.63 31.00 -22.63
N LEU A 243 -6.18 29.82 -22.94
CA LEU A 243 -6.02 29.27 -24.28
C LEU A 243 -6.76 30.20 -25.25
N PRO A 244 -6.13 30.62 -26.37
CA PRO A 244 -6.79 31.48 -27.36
C PRO A 244 -8.08 30.84 -27.87
N ASP A 245 -9.02 31.67 -28.33
CA ASP A 245 -10.26 31.19 -28.94
C ASP A 245 -9.97 30.21 -30.08
N ARG A 246 -10.66 29.06 -30.06
CA ARG A 246 -10.44 27.92 -30.97
C ARG A 246 -9.05 27.27 -30.87
N GLY A 247 -8.20 27.72 -29.95
CA GLY A 247 -6.92 27.12 -29.66
C GLY A 247 -7.07 25.67 -29.22
N ILE A 248 -6.14 24.83 -29.67
CA ILE A 248 -6.09 23.41 -29.31
C ILE A 248 -4.80 23.19 -28.53
N LEU A 249 -4.93 22.91 -27.23
CA LEU A 249 -3.82 22.44 -26.42
C LEU A 249 -3.38 21.07 -26.94
N LYS A 250 -2.15 20.94 -27.41
CA LYS A 250 -1.56 19.69 -27.93
C LYS A 250 -0.79 18.95 -26.85
N LYS A 251 -0.10 19.69 -25.97
CA LYS A 251 0.76 19.13 -24.91
C LYS A 251 0.84 20.08 -23.72
N ALA A 252 0.96 19.54 -22.51
CA ALA A 252 1.33 20.30 -21.32
C ALA A 252 2.13 19.39 -20.40
N GLU A 253 3.46 19.50 -20.45
CA GLU A 253 4.36 18.62 -19.71
C GLU A 253 4.97 19.34 -18.53
N LEU A 254 4.72 18.85 -17.31
CA LEU A 254 5.58 19.13 -16.18
C LEU A 254 6.84 18.27 -16.31
N ILE A 255 7.99 18.92 -16.32
CA ILE A 255 9.27 18.30 -16.58
C ILE A 255 10.11 18.39 -15.32
N LEU A 256 10.54 17.24 -14.80
CA LEU A 256 11.42 17.13 -13.65
C LEU A 256 12.72 16.44 -14.08
N ASN A 257 13.85 16.96 -13.61
CA ASN A 257 15.18 16.42 -13.91
C ASN A 257 15.72 15.70 -12.68
N ASN A 258 16.12 14.44 -12.82
CA ASN A 258 16.71 13.66 -11.74
C ASN A 258 17.98 14.33 -11.21
N VAL A 259 18.21 14.19 -9.91
CA VAL A 259 19.50 14.53 -9.29
C VAL A 259 20.53 13.44 -9.59
N ASP A 260 20.10 12.18 -9.56
CA ASP A 260 20.94 11.03 -9.89
C ASP A 260 20.85 10.71 -11.39
N LEU A 261 21.98 10.82 -12.08
CA LEU A 261 22.11 10.60 -13.53
C LEU A 261 22.27 9.11 -13.91
N ASP A 262 21.98 8.17 -13.02
CA ASP A 262 22.07 6.75 -13.35
C ASP A 262 20.94 6.38 -14.34
N SER A 263 21.26 6.58 -15.62
CA SER A 263 20.37 6.47 -16.78
C SER A 263 19.81 5.06 -17.00
N SER A 264 20.31 4.08 -16.25
CA SER A 264 19.83 2.70 -16.26
C SER A 264 18.61 2.47 -15.35
N SER A 265 18.39 3.33 -14.37
CA SER A 265 17.28 3.19 -13.42
C SER A 265 16.01 3.85 -13.96
N THR A 266 14.98 3.03 -14.21
CA THR A 266 13.63 3.53 -14.53
C THR A 266 12.85 3.68 -13.23
N PHE A 267 12.15 4.80 -13.09
CA PHE A 267 11.33 5.11 -11.93
C PHE A 267 10.01 5.73 -12.42
N THR A 268 8.89 5.18 -11.97
CA THR A 268 7.54 5.54 -12.43
C THR A 268 6.94 6.57 -11.48
N ILE A 269 6.53 7.71 -12.02
CA ILE A 269 5.98 8.83 -11.26
C ILE A 269 4.52 9.05 -11.62
N ASP A 270 3.69 9.18 -10.60
CA ASP A 270 2.29 9.58 -10.72
C ASP A 270 2.15 11.05 -10.32
N SER A 271 1.30 11.78 -11.03
CA SER A 271 1.05 13.20 -10.77
C SER A 271 -0.39 13.60 -11.02
N TYR A 272 -0.89 14.50 -10.20
CA TYR A 272 -2.29 14.91 -10.14
C TYR A 272 -2.41 16.41 -9.88
N PRO A 273 -3.39 17.11 -10.47
CA PRO A 273 -3.76 18.42 -9.95
C PRO A 273 -4.43 18.25 -8.57
N ILE A 274 -4.00 19.02 -7.57
CA ILE A 274 -4.65 19.01 -6.26
C ILE A 274 -5.98 19.77 -6.29
N GLU A 275 -6.86 19.48 -5.34
CA GLU A 275 -8.22 20.03 -5.28
C GLU A 275 -8.39 21.20 -4.30
N SER A 276 -7.39 21.43 -3.44
CA SER A 276 -7.36 22.50 -2.45
C SER A 276 -6.00 23.22 -2.47
N THR A 277 -5.94 24.41 -1.88
CA THR A 277 -4.69 25.16 -1.72
C THR A 277 -3.63 24.32 -1.00
N GLY A 278 -2.48 24.15 -1.62
CA GLY A 278 -1.32 23.51 -0.99
C GLY A 278 -0.62 24.43 0.02
N ASP A 279 -0.08 23.84 1.08
CA ASP A 279 0.93 24.48 1.93
C ASP A 279 2.31 24.22 1.30
N TYR A 280 3.08 25.28 1.06
CA TYR A 280 4.39 25.23 0.41
C TYR A 280 5.52 25.77 1.29
N ASP A 281 5.24 26.04 2.57
CA ASP A 281 6.15 26.82 3.42
C ASP A 281 7.10 25.92 4.23
N VAL A 282 6.60 24.78 4.73
CA VAL A 282 7.38 23.89 5.60
C VAL A 282 7.09 22.42 5.30
N PHE A 283 8.10 21.58 5.51
CA PHE A 283 7.94 20.13 5.46
C PHE A 283 7.05 19.68 6.62
N ASN A 284 6.02 18.91 6.30
CA ASN A 284 5.06 18.38 7.27
C ASN A 284 4.94 16.86 7.14
N GLU A 285 4.62 16.21 8.27
CA GLU A 285 4.25 14.80 8.31
C GLU A 285 2.77 14.67 8.66
N TYR A 286 2.07 13.81 7.92
CA TYR A 286 0.64 13.58 8.09
C TYR A 286 0.35 12.09 8.29
N ASN A 287 -0.70 11.79 9.03
CA ASN A 287 -1.23 10.43 9.08
C ASN A 287 -1.99 10.11 7.79
N ASP A 288 -2.88 11.01 7.39
CA ASP A 288 -3.67 10.92 6.16
C ASP A 288 -3.24 12.01 5.17
N ASP A 289 -3.28 11.71 3.87
CA ASP A 289 -2.86 12.67 2.84
C ASP A 289 -3.84 13.87 2.79
N PRO A 290 -3.41 15.09 3.15
CA PRO A 290 -4.31 16.25 3.20
C PRO A 290 -4.66 16.81 1.82
N TYR A 291 -3.98 16.33 0.76
CA TYR A 291 -4.12 16.86 -0.59
C TYR A 291 -4.92 15.90 -1.47
N GLY A 292 -6.25 16.09 -1.41
CA GLY A 292 -7.21 15.41 -2.28
C GLY A 292 -6.89 15.59 -3.77
N VAL A 293 -7.16 14.54 -4.54
CA VAL A 293 -6.88 14.49 -5.98
C VAL A 293 -8.06 13.94 -6.75
N ASN A 294 -8.13 14.33 -8.02
CA ASN A 294 -9.04 13.75 -8.98
C ASN A 294 -8.30 12.80 -9.92
N PHE A 295 -8.54 11.50 -9.74
CA PHE A 295 -7.88 10.43 -10.52
C PHE A 295 -8.14 10.52 -12.03
N THR A 296 -9.21 11.18 -12.49
CA THR A 296 -9.45 11.38 -13.93
C THR A 296 -8.41 12.29 -14.61
N PHE A 297 -7.67 13.07 -13.82
CA PHE A 297 -6.59 13.94 -14.28
C PHE A 297 -5.19 13.40 -13.95
N MET A 298 -5.10 12.16 -13.46
CA MET A 298 -3.83 11.49 -13.21
C MET A 298 -3.01 11.40 -14.50
N THR A 299 -1.71 11.65 -14.37
CA THR A 299 -0.72 11.32 -15.40
C THR A 299 0.39 10.50 -14.78
N THR A 300 0.84 9.50 -15.52
CA THR A 300 1.95 8.63 -15.13
C THR A 300 3.06 8.75 -16.17
N SER A 301 4.31 8.79 -15.75
CA SER A 301 5.46 8.73 -16.65
C SER A 301 6.66 8.10 -15.98
N ASN A 302 7.49 7.44 -16.78
CA ASN A 302 8.77 6.91 -16.33
C ASN A 302 9.87 7.95 -16.52
N THR A 303 10.89 7.90 -15.67
CA THR A 303 12.17 8.55 -15.94
C THR A 303 12.83 7.92 -17.16
N VAL A 304 13.25 8.75 -18.12
CA VAL A 304 13.99 8.38 -19.32
C VAL A 304 15.16 9.35 -19.46
N ASN A 305 16.40 8.83 -19.50
CA ASN A 305 17.61 9.65 -19.63
C ASN A 305 17.73 10.77 -18.58
N GLY A 306 17.34 10.49 -17.32
CA GLY A 306 17.42 11.45 -16.21
C GLY A 306 16.33 12.52 -16.21
N GLU A 307 15.28 12.38 -17.01
CA GLU A 307 14.14 13.31 -17.06
C GLU A 307 12.82 12.54 -17.00
N VAL A 308 11.81 13.12 -16.36
CA VAL A 308 10.42 12.65 -16.42
C VAL A 308 9.52 13.76 -16.96
N LYS A 309 8.56 13.38 -17.82
CA LYS A 309 7.64 14.30 -18.50
C LYS A 309 6.19 13.92 -18.21
N LEU A 310 5.58 14.61 -17.25
CA LEU A 310 4.22 14.36 -16.77
C LEU A 310 3.21 15.20 -17.57
N ASN A 311 2.32 14.56 -18.31
CA ASN A 311 1.43 15.24 -19.26
C ASN A 311 0.09 15.67 -18.62
N HIS A 312 0.05 16.90 -18.12
CA HIS A 312 -1.13 17.53 -17.53
C HIS A 312 -2.04 18.24 -18.54
N ARG A 313 -2.04 17.83 -19.82
CA ARG A 313 -2.87 18.45 -20.87
C ARG A 313 -4.36 18.55 -20.48
N SER A 314 -4.93 17.49 -19.90
CA SER A 314 -6.35 17.48 -19.52
C SER A 314 -6.63 18.51 -18.41
N ALA A 315 -5.80 18.55 -17.37
CA ALA A 315 -5.95 19.50 -16.28
C ALA A 315 -5.75 20.94 -16.75
N LEU A 316 -4.70 21.19 -17.54
CA LEU A 316 -4.38 22.54 -18.03
C LEU A 316 -5.44 23.06 -19.01
N ARG A 317 -6.12 22.18 -19.77
CA ARG A 317 -7.25 22.59 -20.60
C ARG A 317 -8.40 23.15 -19.77
N GLU A 318 -8.71 22.56 -18.63
CA GLU A 318 -9.77 23.05 -17.74
C GLU A 318 -9.34 24.33 -17.00
N ILE A 319 -8.09 24.38 -16.53
CA ILE A 319 -7.51 25.57 -15.91
C ILE A 319 -7.52 26.76 -16.87
N SER A 320 -7.06 26.56 -18.11
CA SER A 320 -7.00 27.63 -19.13
C SER A 320 -8.36 28.11 -19.62
N LYS A 321 -9.44 27.36 -19.34
CA LYS A 321 -10.84 27.78 -19.58
C LYS A 321 -11.50 28.41 -18.35
N GLY A 322 -10.83 28.41 -17.20
CA GLY A 322 -11.39 28.86 -15.93
C GLY A 322 -12.39 27.89 -15.29
N SER A 323 -12.54 26.67 -15.80
CA SER A 323 -13.40 25.63 -15.20
C SER A 323 -12.75 24.93 -14.01
N ARG A 324 -11.44 25.13 -13.80
CA ARG A 324 -10.68 24.60 -12.66
C ARG A 324 -9.69 25.65 -12.13
N VAL A 325 -9.58 25.76 -10.81
CA VAL A 325 -8.54 26.59 -10.17
C VAL A 325 -7.21 25.84 -10.17
N ASN A 326 -6.11 26.54 -10.46
CA ASN A 326 -4.77 25.97 -10.35
C ASN A 326 -4.28 26.07 -8.90
N TYR A 327 -4.32 24.96 -8.16
CA TYR A 327 -3.71 24.87 -6.84
C TYR A 327 -2.31 24.23 -6.87
N GLY A 328 -1.83 23.81 -8.04
CA GLY A 328 -0.59 23.06 -8.21
C GLY A 328 -0.83 21.56 -8.43
N PHE A 329 0.27 20.82 -8.44
CA PHE A 329 0.31 19.40 -8.74
C PHE A 329 0.95 18.62 -7.59
N LYS A 330 0.33 17.52 -7.18
CA LYS A 330 0.93 16.49 -6.33
C LYS A 330 1.69 15.53 -7.21
N VAL A 331 2.92 15.22 -6.82
CA VAL A 331 3.80 14.24 -7.49
C VAL A 331 4.18 13.18 -6.45
N GLU A 332 4.07 11.91 -6.82
CA GLU A 332 4.34 10.77 -5.94
C GLU A 332 4.96 9.57 -6.67
N SER A 333 5.62 8.69 -5.91
CA SER A 333 6.14 7.44 -6.45
C SER A 333 4.99 6.47 -6.71
N SER A 334 4.98 5.87 -7.89
CA SER A 334 4.04 4.80 -8.21
C SER A 334 4.32 3.53 -7.37
N PRO A 335 3.29 2.76 -6.96
CA PRO A 335 3.46 1.48 -6.26
C PRO A 335 4.14 0.40 -7.11
N VAL A 336 4.22 0.57 -8.44
CA VAL A 336 4.91 -0.39 -9.33
C VAL A 336 6.44 -0.30 -9.24
N ASN A 337 6.97 0.75 -8.60
CA ASN A 337 8.40 0.86 -8.35
C ASN A 337 8.85 -0.14 -7.27
N ASN A 338 10.17 -0.29 -7.11
CA ASN A 338 10.66 -0.87 -5.86
C ASN A 338 10.22 0.02 -4.69
N LEU A 339 9.32 -0.50 -3.85
CA LEU A 339 8.66 0.22 -2.77
C LEU A 339 9.64 0.93 -1.83
N PHE A 340 10.79 0.32 -1.58
CA PHE A 340 11.79 0.80 -0.61
C PHE A 340 12.78 1.80 -1.22
N LYS A 341 12.82 1.92 -2.55
CA LYS A 341 13.66 2.91 -3.22
C LYS A 341 12.99 4.27 -3.24
N SER A 342 13.80 5.29 -3.05
CA SER A 342 13.40 6.69 -3.25
C SER A 342 14.14 7.25 -4.46
N THR A 343 13.56 8.28 -5.06
CA THR A 343 14.20 9.07 -6.12
C THR A 343 14.16 10.55 -5.75
N SER A 344 14.97 11.36 -6.42
CA SER A 344 14.98 12.80 -6.21
C SER A 344 15.19 13.57 -7.52
N PHE A 345 14.48 14.67 -7.64
CA PHE A 345 14.54 15.60 -8.77
C PHE A 345 14.98 16.97 -8.27
N HIS A 346 15.71 17.70 -9.12
CA HIS A 346 16.10 19.06 -8.82
C HIS A 346 14.88 19.92 -8.46
N SER A 347 15.00 20.65 -7.34
CA SER A 347 14.04 21.67 -6.92
C SER A 347 14.46 23.06 -7.47
N LEU A 348 13.80 24.12 -7.01
CA LEU A 348 14.02 25.53 -7.38
C LEU A 348 15.44 26.04 -7.10
N ASN A 349 16.20 25.33 -6.28
CA ASN A 349 17.59 25.67 -5.96
C ASN A 349 18.57 25.32 -7.10
N SER A 350 18.14 24.58 -8.12
CA SER A 350 18.97 24.26 -9.29
C SER A 350 18.93 25.40 -10.32
N LYS A 351 20.09 25.79 -10.85
CA LYS A 351 20.19 26.90 -11.81
C LYS A 351 19.68 26.53 -13.22
N ASP A 352 20.01 25.32 -13.67
CA ASP A 352 19.78 24.92 -15.08
C ASP A 352 18.78 23.75 -15.21
N LEU A 353 18.53 23.04 -14.11
CA LEU A 353 17.72 21.82 -14.11
C LEU A 353 16.45 21.94 -13.25
N PHE A 354 16.04 23.18 -12.92
CA PHE A 354 14.82 23.41 -12.15
C PHE A 354 13.57 22.92 -12.91
N PRO A 355 12.50 22.53 -12.18
CA PRO A 355 11.26 22.06 -12.78
C PRO A 355 10.59 23.12 -13.66
N VAL A 356 10.04 22.70 -14.80
CA VAL A 356 9.30 23.61 -15.71
C VAL A 356 8.07 22.94 -16.30
N MET A 357 7.06 23.74 -16.62
CA MET A 357 5.92 23.28 -17.42
C MET A 357 6.00 23.79 -18.85
N ARG A 358 6.14 22.88 -19.82
CA ARG A 358 6.16 23.19 -21.26
C ARG A 358 4.81 22.91 -21.90
N VAL A 359 4.23 23.94 -22.50
CA VAL A 359 2.89 23.92 -23.08
C VAL A 359 2.99 24.16 -24.58
N ILE A 360 2.34 23.30 -25.34
CA ILE A 360 2.30 23.41 -26.80
C ILE A 360 0.84 23.51 -27.23
N TYR A 361 0.52 24.56 -27.99
CA TYR A 361 -0.81 24.75 -28.56
C TYR A 361 -0.74 25.16 -30.03
N ALA A 362 -1.88 25.01 -30.71
CA ALA A 362 -2.06 25.45 -32.08
C ALA A 362 -3.35 26.26 -32.19
N ILE A 363 -3.30 27.33 -32.95
CA ILE A 363 -4.47 28.07 -33.41
C ILE A 363 -4.80 27.53 -34.82
N PRO A 364 -6.06 27.18 -35.12
CA PRO A 364 -6.47 26.65 -36.41
C PRO A 364 -6.17 27.56 -37.60
#